data_AF-G0MUE3-F1
#
_entry.id   AF-G0MUE3-F1
#
_cell.length_a   1.000
_cell.length_b   1.000
_cell.length_c   1.000
_cell.angle_alpha   90.00
_cell.angle_beta   90.00
_cell.angle_gamma   90.00
#
_symmetry.space_group_name_H-M   'P 1'
#
loop_
_entity.id
_entity.type
_entity.pdbx_description
1 polymer ?
#
loop_
_entity_poly.entity_id
_entity_poly.type
_entity_poly.pdbx_seq_one_letter_code
_entity_poly.pdbx_strand_id
1 'polypeptide(L)'
;MSSWMGCCISSLVLATIRICDLSSQLKLRRCFDGWKIYFVLFIFLLYCMYPLLLTNPILFNPTYMSWFFDPGVGKDPSLYVNVFHTFINTMTAVGTVVFYGYMAVVFMKESNSSSNKKLTKMQISILLQSFLFCIFHAISAFIYSYMQFFESSETIILIGHIAWQASSASVCIVYLTLNRTIRNSVIRMFC
;
A
#
# COMPACT_ATOMS: atom_id res chain seq x y z
N MET A 1 -2.52 -10.68 -9.44
CA MET A 1 -3.45 -10.62 -8.30
C MET A 1 -2.70 -10.81 -6.98
N SER A 2 -2.00 -11.93 -6.75
CA SER A 2 -1.22 -12.15 -5.51
C SER A 2 -0.15 -11.10 -5.23
N SER A 3 0.56 -10.65 -6.28
CA SER A 3 1.54 -9.56 -6.17
C SER A 3 0.88 -8.25 -5.68
N TRP A 4 -0.27 -7.88 -6.25
CA TRP A 4 -1.03 -6.69 -5.83
C TRP A 4 -1.45 -6.75 -4.36
N MET A 5 -2.02 -7.88 -3.93
CA MET A 5 -2.45 -8.05 -2.53
C MET A 5 -1.26 -8.04 -1.57
N GLY A 6 -0.15 -8.65 -1.98
CA GLY A 6 1.11 -8.60 -1.23
C GLY A 6 1.64 -7.18 -1.06
N CYS A 7 1.65 -6.38 -2.13
CA CYS A 7 2.06 -4.98 -2.07
C CYS A 7 1.16 -4.15 -1.15
N CYS A 8 -0.16 -4.34 -1.25
CA CYS A 8 -1.15 -3.67 -0.40
C CYS A 8 -0.91 -3.90 1.09
N ILE A 9 -0.72 -5.15 1.51
CA ILE A 9 -0.45 -5.46 2.93
C ILE A 9 0.94 -5.01 3.36
N SER A 10 1.95 -5.21 2.51
CA SER A 10 3.30 -4.72 2.79
C SER A 10 3.30 -3.21 3.03
N SER A 11 2.49 -2.45 2.30
CA SER A 11 2.32 -1.00 2.50
C SER A 11 1.76 -0.66 3.89
N LEU A 12 0.70 -1.35 4.32
CA LEU A 12 0.06 -1.12 5.62
C LEU A 12 0.97 -1.50 6.78
N VAL A 13 1.75 -2.57 6.61
CA VAL A 13 2.69 -3.04 7.63
C VAL A 13 3.86 -2.07 7.73
N LEU A 14 4.39 -1.60 6.60
CA LEU A 14 5.42 -0.56 6.60
C LEU A 14 4.92 0.70 7.31
N ALA A 15 3.70 1.15 7.02
CA ALA A 15 3.07 2.27 7.72
C ALA A 15 2.96 2.01 9.23
N THR A 16 2.56 0.80 9.63
CA THR A 16 2.47 0.39 11.05
C THR A 16 3.82 0.41 11.74
N ILE A 17 4.88 -0.09 11.08
CA ILE A 17 6.26 -0.03 11.59
C ILE A 17 6.66 1.43 11.80
N ARG A 18 6.34 2.33 10.86
CA ARG A 18 6.69 3.76 11.01
C ARG A 18 5.95 4.46 12.14
N ILE A 19 4.69 4.09 12.38
CA ILE A 19 3.96 4.57 13.57
C ILE A 19 4.65 4.10 14.85
N CYS A 20 5.07 2.83 14.90
CA CYS A 20 5.78 2.26 16.04
C CYS A 20 7.15 2.92 16.29
N ASP A 21 7.85 3.32 15.23
CA ASP A 21 9.11 4.06 15.32
C ASP A 21 8.91 5.48 15.88
N LEU A 22 7.75 6.09 15.62
CA LEU A 22 7.40 7.44 16.07
C LEU A 22 6.92 7.46 17.53
N SER A 23 6.11 6.48 17.90
CA SER A 23 5.56 6.33 19.25
C SER A 23 6.25 5.20 19.99
N SER A 24 7.36 5.55 20.67
CA SER A 24 8.17 4.61 21.46
C SER A 24 7.40 3.89 22.58
N GLN A 25 6.21 4.36 22.94
CA GLN A 25 5.34 3.77 23.96
C GLN A 25 4.46 2.62 23.42
N LEU A 26 4.38 2.43 22.09
CA LEU A 26 3.60 1.35 21.52
C LEU A 26 4.31 0.00 21.74
N LYS A 27 3.68 -0.88 22.52
CA LYS A 27 4.13 -2.27 22.73
C LYS A 27 4.28 -3.05 21.41
N LEU A 28 3.57 -2.64 20.36
CA LEU A 28 3.60 -3.23 19.03
C LEU A 28 4.99 -3.21 18.38
N ARG A 29 5.85 -2.26 18.75
CA ARG A 29 7.26 -2.21 18.33
C ARG A 29 8.01 -3.51 18.63
N ARG A 30 7.66 -4.19 19.72
CA ARG A 30 8.29 -5.47 20.13
C ARG A 30 8.03 -6.62 19.15
N CYS A 31 7.03 -6.51 18.28
CA CYS A 31 6.71 -7.51 17.27
C CYS A 31 7.63 -7.41 16.04
N PHE A 32 8.25 -6.24 15.82
CA PHE A 32 9.10 -5.96 14.66
C PHE A 32 10.60 -5.94 14.99
N ASP A 33 10.98 -6.33 16.21
CA ASP A 33 12.34 -6.24 16.70
C ASP A 33 13.09 -7.58 16.64
N GLY A 34 14.39 -7.52 16.33
CA GLY A 34 15.27 -8.68 16.17
C GLY A 34 14.73 -9.72 15.19
N TRP A 35 14.75 -10.99 15.60
CA TRP A 35 14.35 -12.11 14.74
C TRP A 35 12.85 -12.18 14.42
N LYS A 36 12.00 -11.51 15.22
CA LYS A 36 10.53 -11.58 15.07
C LYS A 36 10.05 -10.97 13.76
N ILE A 37 10.79 -10.01 13.21
CA ILE A 37 10.47 -9.44 11.91
C ILE A 37 10.49 -10.49 10.80
N TYR A 38 11.39 -11.48 10.87
CA TYR A 38 11.44 -12.56 9.88
C TYR A 38 10.21 -13.47 9.96
N PHE A 39 9.69 -13.69 11.17
CA PHE A 39 8.43 -14.41 11.34
C PHE A 39 7.25 -13.64 10.74
N VAL A 40 7.19 -12.33 10.95
CA VAL A 40 6.19 -11.45 10.33
C VAL A 40 6.30 -11.47 8.79
N LEU A 41 7.52 -11.42 8.24
CA LEU A 41 7.77 -11.54 6.80
C LEU A 41 7.35 -12.90 6.24
N PHE A 42 7.61 -13.97 6.99
CA PHE A 42 7.17 -15.32 6.61
C PHE A 42 5.64 -15.44 6.57
N ILE A 43 4.94 -14.84 7.54
CA ILE A 43 3.47 -14.73 7.50
C ILE A 43 3.01 -14.00 6.24
N PHE A 44 3.67 -12.91 5.81
CA PHE A 44 3.32 -12.26 4.56
C PHE A 44 3.55 -13.12 3.33
N LEU A 45 4.63 -13.91 3.32
CA LEU A 45 4.89 -14.82 2.22
C LEU A 45 3.75 -15.85 2.10
N LEU A 46 3.36 -16.47 3.22
CA LEU A 46 2.22 -17.40 3.25
C LEU A 46 0.92 -16.71 2.84
N TYR A 47 0.72 -15.49 3.32
CA TYR A 47 -0.43 -14.68 2.96
C TYR A 47 -0.50 -14.42 1.44
N CYS A 48 0.61 -14.10 0.79
CA CYS A 48 0.69 -13.91 -0.66
C CYS A 48 0.41 -15.20 -1.46
N MET A 49 0.73 -16.36 -0.89
CA MET A 49 0.47 -17.66 -1.52
C MET A 49 -1.02 -18.02 -1.49
N TYR A 50 -1.76 -17.61 -0.47
CA TYR A 50 -3.20 -17.88 -0.36
C TYR A 50 -4.01 -17.44 -1.59
N PRO A 51 -3.97 -16.16 -2.04
CA PRO A 51 -4.71 -15.73 -3.22
C PRO A 51 -4.18 -16.32 -4.53
N LEU A 52 -2.93 -16.81 -4.55
CA LEU A 52 -2.35 -17.46 -5.72
C LEU A 52 -3.02 -18.82 -6.00
N LEU A 53 -3.37 -19.56 -4.94
CA LEU A 53 -3.81 -20.96 -5.05
C LEU A 53 -5.29 -21.17 -4.78
N LEU A 54 -5.90 -20.35 -3.91
CA LEU A 54 -7.20 -20.64 -3.30
C LEU A 54 -8.30 -19.62 -3.60
N THR A 55 -8.01 -18.55 -4.35
CA THR A 55 -9.01 -17.52 -4.67
C THR A 55 -9.20 -17.36 -6.17
N ASN A 56 -10.40 -16.96 -6.57
CA ASN A 56 -10.72 -16.69 -7.97
C ASN A 56 -9.79 -15.61 -8.54
N PRO A 57 -9.07 -15.86 -9.64
CA PRO A 57 -8.19 -14.85 -10.22
C PRO A 57 -9.01 -13.70 -10.77
N ILE A 58 -8.47 -12.48 -10.67
CA ILE A 58 -9.00 -11.34 -11.40
C ILE A 58 -8.50 -11.46 -12.83
N LEU A 59 -9.43 -11.45 -13.78
CA LEU A 59 -9.16 -11.66 -15.18
C LEU A 59 -9.25 -10.33 -15.93
N PHE A 60 -8.57 -10.28 -17.07
CA PHE A 60 -8.61 -9.12 -17.94
C PHE A 60 -9.93 -9.13 -18.72
N ASN A 61 -10.70 -8.06 -18.62
CA ASN A 61 -11.91 -7.86 -19.41
C ASN A 61 -11.55 -7.04 -20.67
N PRO A 62 -11.70 -7.60 -21.87
CA PRO A 62 -11.31 -6.95 -23.12
C PRO A 62 -12.24 -5.79 -23.50
N THR A 63 -13.49 -5.77 -23.04
CA THR A 63 -14.44 -4.70 -23.36
C THR A 63 -14.03 -3.39 -22.67
N TYR A 64 -13.60 -3.48 -21.41
CA TYR A 64 -13.16 -2.32 -20.64
C TYR A 64 -11.64 -2.10 -20.66
N MET A 65 -10.89 -2.98 -21.32
CA MET A 65 -9.43 -3.01 -21.34
C MET A 65 -8.80 -2.94 -19.93
N SER A 66 -9.44 -3.60 -18.96
CA SER A 66 -9.09 -3.48 -17.55
C SER A 66 -9.38 -4.74 -16.73
N TRP A 67 -8.99 -4.72 -15.46
CA TRP A 67 -9.14 -5.82 -14.53
C TRP A 67 -10.48 -5.74 -13.78
N PHE A 68 -11.39 -6.65 -14.11
CA PHE A 68 -12.70 -6.78 -13.49
C PHE A 68 -12.89 -8.21 -12.98
N PHE A 69 -13.83 -8.40 -12.05
CA PHE A 69 -14.24 -9.75 -11.65
C PHE A 69 -14.83 -10.50 -12.84
N ASP A 70 -15.83 -9.93 -13.51
CA ASP A 70 -16.39 -10.54 -14.73
C ASP A 70 -15.47 -10.32 -15.94
N PRO A 71 -14.90 -11.37 -16.55
CA PRO A 71 -14.11 -11.25 -17.76
C PRO A 71 -14.92 -11.03 -19.05
N GLY A 72 -16.26 -11.09 -18.99
CA GLY A 72 -17.12 -10.89 -20.16
C GLY A 72 -17.19 -12.09 -21.11
N VAL A 73 -17.00 -13.31 -20.59
CA VAL A 73 -16.99 -14.56 -21.37
C VAL A 73 -18.38 -15.20 -21.56
N GLY A 74 -19.46 -14.47 -21.23
CA GLY A 74 -20.84 -14.92 -21.37
C GLY A 74 -21.31 -15.97 -20.35
N LYS A 75 -20.54 -16.18 -19.27
CA LYS A 75 -20.96 -16.99 -18.11
C LYS A 75 -21.53 -16.10 -17.00
N ASP A 76 -22.16 -16.72 -16.01
CA ASP A 76 -22.68 -16.00 -14.84
C ASP A 76 -21.54 -15.21 -14.14
N PRO A 77 -21.65 -13.86 -14.04
CA PRO A 77 -20.66 -13.02 -13.37
C PRO A 77 -20.38 -13.41 -11.92
N SER A 78 -21.37 -14.00 -11.23
CA SER A 78 -21.26 -14.39 -9.82
C SER A 78 -20.12 -15.38 -9.54
N LEU A 79 -19.77 -16.19 -10.55
CA LEU A 79 -18.72 -17.21 -10.48
C LEU A 79 -17.32 -16.62 -10.32
N TYR A 80 -17.13 -15.36 -10.72
CA TYR A 80 -15.82 -14.71 -10.76
C TYR A 80 -15.60 -13.73 -9.61
N VAL A 81 -16.61 -13.52 -8.77
CA VAL A 81 -16.50 -12.61 -7.62
C VAL A 81 -15.40 -13.09 -6.68
N ASN A 82 -14.52 -12.16 -6.31
CA ASN A 82 -13.48 -12.41 -5.32
C ASN A 82 -13.67 -11.50 -4.10
N VAL A 83 -14.39 -12.02 -3.10
CA VAL A 83 -14.66 -11.32 -1.83
C VAL A 83 -13.36 -10.97 -1.10
N PHE A 84 -12.36 -11.85 -1.17
CA PHE A 84 -11.07 -11.65 -0.51
C PHE A 84 -10.32 -10.45 -1.11
N HIS A 85 -10.36 -10.28 -2.44
CA HIS A 85 -9.81 -9.09 -3.10
C HIS A 85 -10.49 -7.80 -2.62
N THR A 86 -11.83 -7.78 -2.59
CA THR A 86 -12.60 -6.61 -2.11
C THR A 86 -12.25 -6.27 -0.67
N PHE A 87 -12.18 -7.28 0.19
CA PHE A 87 -11.82 -7.10 1.60
C PHE A 87 -10.44 -6.43 1.74
N ILE A 88 -9.44 -6.89 0.99
CA ILE A 88 -8.09 -6.32 1.06
C ILE A 88 -8.00 -4.92 0.50
N ASN A 89 -8.65 -4.64 -0.63
CA ASN A 89 -8.68 -3.28 -1.14
C ASN A 89 -9.35 -2.32 -0.15
N THR A 90 -10.43 -2.77 0.51
CA THR A 90 -11.11 -1.99 1.54
C THR A 90 -10.23 -1.78 2.77
N MET A 91 -9.55 -2.82 3.26
CA MET A 91 -8.57 -2.69 4.35
C MET A 91 -7.44 -1.73 3.99
N THR A 92 -6.93 -1.77 2.76
CA THR A 92 -5.88 -0.85 2.29
C THR A 92 -6.36 0.59 2.24
N ALA A 93 -7.57 0.84 1.72
CA ALA A 93 -8.15 2.18 1.71
C ALA A 93 -8.35 2.72 3.14
N VAL A 94 -9.05 1.97 4.00
CA VAL A 94 -9.34 2.38 5.38
C VAL A 94 -8.05 2.51 6.20
N GLY A 95 -7.16 1.52 6.13
CA GLY A 95 -5.89 1.52 6.88
C GLY A 95 -5.00 2.70 6.51
N THR A 96 -4.96 3.07 5.23
CA THR A 96 -4.19 4.25 4.77
C THR A 96 -4.79 5.55 5.31
N VAL A 97 -6.12 5.69 5.31
CA VAL A 97 -6.80 6.87 5.88
C VAL A 97 -6.50 6.99 7.38
N VAL A 98 -6.57 5.89 8.13
CA VAL A 98 -6.23 5.88 9.56
C VAL A 98 -4.78 6.29 9.78
N PHE A 99 -3.85 5.76 8.99
CA PHE A 99 -2.43 6.12 9.05
C PHE A 99 -2.22 7.62 8.79
N TYR A 100 -2.90 8.18 7.79
CA TYR A 100 -2.77 9.61 7.46
C TYR A 100 -3.40 10.51 8.52
N GLY A 101 -4.55 10.11 9.07
CA GLY A 101 -5.16 10.79 10.21
C GLY A 101 -4.21 10.82 11.42
N TYR A 102 -3.56 9.69 11.73
CA TYR A 102 -2.56 9.63 12.78
C TYR A 102 -1.36 10.56 12.51
N MET A 103 -0.83 10.54 11.29
CA MET A 103 0.26 11.43 10.89
C MET A 103 -0.13 12.90 11.06
N ALA A 104 -1.31 13.30 10.59
CA ALA A 104 -1.80 14.67 10.72
C ALA A 104 -1.89 15.10 12.19
N VAL A 105 -2.44 14.24 13.06
CA VAL A 105 -2.51 14.51 14.50
C VAL A 105 -1.12 14.70 15.12
N VAL A 106 -0.13 13.87 14.74
CA VAL A 106 1.24 14.01 15.25
C VAL A 106 1.86 15.33 14.77
N PHE A 107 1.73 15.66 13.49
CA PHE A 107 2.23 16.93 12.95
C PHE A 107 1.60 18.15 13.64
N MET A 108 0.28 18.12 13.90
CA MET A 108 -0.41 19.21 14.62
C MET A 108 0.06 19.34 16.07
N LYS A 109 0.25 18.21 16.78
CA LYS A 109 0.77 18.21 18.16
C LYS A 109 2.19 18.78 18.23
N GLU A 110 3.04 18.43 17.28
CA GLU A 110 4.41 18.94 17.18
C GLU A 110 4.44 20.43 16.82
N SER A 111 3.50 20.92 16.02
CA SER A 111 3.39 22.34 15.69
C SER A 111 2.93 23.21 16.87
N ASN A 112 2.05 22.67 17.73
CA ASN A 112 1.50 23.41 18.87
C ASN A 112 2.35 23.28 20.15
N SER A 113 3.27 22.33 20.22
CA SER A 113 4.14 22.14 21.37
C SER A 113 5.34 23.09 21.30
N SER A 114 5.45 24.02 22.24
CA SER A 114 6.66 24.86 22.43
C SER A 114 7.88 24.07 22.95
N SER A 115 7.79 22.74 23.05
CA SER A 115 8.82 21.87 23.61
C SER A 115 9.88 21.44 22.58
N ASN A 116 11.11 21.23 23.05
CA ASN A 116 12.31 20.83 22.29
C ASN A 116 12.26 19.45 21.59
N LYS A 117 11.10 18.78 21.51
CA LYS A 117 10.96 17.43 20.94
C LYS A 117 10.45 17.40 19.49
N LYS A 118 10.91 18.34 18.65
CA LYS A 118 10.57 18.33 17.22
C LYS A 118 11.02 17.02 16.56
N LEU A 119 10.20 16.50 15.65
CA LEU A 119 10.58 15.37 14.80
C LEU A 119 11.88 15.68 14.04
N THR A 120 12.79 14.70 14.03
CA THR A 120 14.03 14.84 13.29
C THR A 120 13.75 14.86 11.78
N LYS A 121 14.62 15.53 11.01
CA LYS A 121 14.55 15.53 9.53
C LYS A 121 14.53 14.11 8.95
N MET A 122 15.20 13.17 9.61
CA MET A 122 15.22 11.76 9.24
C MET A 122 13.85 11.10 9.43
N GLN A 123 13.22 11.28 10.59
CA GLN A 123 11.87 10.77 10.86
C GLN A 123 10.85 11.33 9.87
N ILE A 124 10.90 12.64 9.59
CA ILE A 124 10.02 13.27 8.60
C ILE A 124 10.21 12.65 7.22
N SER A 125 11.45 12.43 6.77
CA SER A 125 11.72 11.80 5.47
C SER A 125 11.16 10.37 5.41
N ILE A 126 11.34 9.58 6.47
CA ILE A 126 10.84 8.19 6.54
C ILE A 126 9.31 8.13 6.51
N LEU A 127 8.65 9.04 7.23
CA LEU A 127 7.19 9.18 7.23
C LEU A 127 6.67 9.60 5.86
N LEU A 128 7.32 10.58 5.22
CA LEU A 128 6.96 11.03 3.87
C LEU A 128 7.15 9.93 2.83
N GLN A 129 8.22 9.12 2.94
CA GLN A 129 8.42 7.95 2.07
C GLN A 129 7.26 6.97 2.18
N SER A 130 6.83 6.66 3.41
CA SER A 130 5.74 5.72 3.66
C SER A 130 4.39 6.30 3.23
N PHE A 131 4.19 7.61 3.38
CA PHE A 131 3.03 8.33 2.86
C PHE A 131 2.92 8.16 1.35
N LEU A 132 3.98 8.49 0.60
CA LEU A 132 3.99 8.41 -0.86
C LEU A 132 3.85 6.97 -1.36
N PHE A 133 4.34 5.98 -0.62
CA PHE A 133 4.11 4.56 -0.94
C PHE A 133 2.63 4.20 -0.85
N CYS A 134 1.97 4.57 0.25
CA CYS A 134 0.60 4.12 0.53
C CYS A 134 -0.46 4.85 -0.31
N ILE A 135 -0.20 6.09 -0.76
CA ILE A 135 -1.25 6.91 -1.39
C ILE A 135 -1.72 6.30 -2.71
N PHE A 136 -0.78 5.88 -3.56
CA PHE A 136 -1.10 5.28 -4.85
C PHE A 136 -1.78 3.92 -4.71
N HIS A 137 -1.39 3.14 -3.69
CA HIS A 137 -2.05 1.88 -3.35
C HIS A 137 -3.49 2.12 -2.89
N ALA A 138 -3.73 3.13 -2.05
CA ALA A 138 -5.07 3.48 -1.57
C ALA A 138 -5.97 4.01 -2.71
N ILE A 139 -5.46 4.90 -3.57
CA ILE A 139 -6.21 5.42 -4.72
C ILE A 139 -6.60 4.27 -5.67
N SER A 140 -5.64 3.41 -6.01
CA SER A 140 -5.91 2.27 -6.89
C SER A 140 -6.88 1.27 -6.24
N ALA A 141 -6.69 0.93 -4.95
CA ALA A 141 -7.60 0.05 -4.22
C ALA A 141 -9.04 0.61 -4.17
N PHE A 142 -9.19 1.91 -3.96
CA PHE A 142 -10.50 2.56 -3.94
C PHE A 142 -11.17 2.53 -5.33
N ILE A 143 -10.46 2.97 -6.38
CA ILE A 143 -11.02 3.02 -7.74
C ILE A 143 -11.39 1.62 -8.24
N TYR A 144 -10.50 0.63 -8.06
CA TYR A 144 -10.81 -0.74 -8.50
C TYR A 144 -11.95 -1.35 -7.71
N SER A 145 -12.12 -1.02 -6.42
CA SER A 145 -13.28 -1.46 -5.65
C SER A 145 -14.56 -0.82 -6.16
N TYR A 146 -14.54 0.49 -6.44
CA TYR A 146 -15.66 1.19 -7.07
C TYR A 146 -16.06 0.53 -8.40
N MET A 147 -15.08 0.25 -9.26
CA MET A 147 -15.29 -0.40 -10.56
C MET A 147 -15.96 -1.77 -10.45
N GLN A 148 -15.77 -2.51 -9.35
CA GLN A 148 -16.41 -3.83 -9.20
C GLN A 148 -17.91 -3.75 -8.88
N PHE A 149 -18.39 -2.63 -8.34
CA PHE A 149 -19.77 -2.51 -7.85
C PHE A 149 -20.61 -1.47 -8.59
N PHE A 150 -19.96 -0.56 -9.32
CA PHE A 150 -20.63 0.53 -10.02
C PHE A 150 -20.15 0.63 -11.46
N GLU A 151 -21.07 0.99 -12.35
CA GLU A 151 -20.73 1.34 -13.72
C GLU A 151 -19.71 2.47 -13.74
N SER A 152 -18.61 2.26 -14.46
CA SER A 152 -17.47 3.15 -14.47
C SER A 152 -17.25 3.69 -15.88
N SER A 153 -17.06 5.00 -16.00
CA SER A 153 -16.66 5.62 -17.26
C SER A 153 -15.22 5.26 -17.63
N GLU A 154 -14.88 5.33 -18.92
CA GLU A 154 -13.53 5.06 -19.42
C GLU A 154 -12.46 5.92 -18.73
N THR A 155 -12.79 7.15 -18.37
CA THR A 155 -11.86 8.04 -17.64
C THR A 155 -11.53 7.50 -16.25
N ILE A 156 -12.51 6.99 -15.50
CA ILE A 156 -12.29 6.41 -14.17
C ILE A 156 -11.41 5.17 -14.28
N ILE A 157 -11.69 4.32 -15.28
CA ILE A 157 -10.92 3.10 -15.55
C ILE A 157 -9.46 3.44 -15.86
N LEU A 158 -9.22 4.45 -16.70
CA LEU A 158 -7.88 4.92 -17.04
C LEU A 158 -7.13 5.44 -15.80
N ILE A 159 -7.78 6.25 -14.97
CA ILE A 159 -7.18 6.75 -13.72
C ILE A 159 -6.82 5.58 -12.80
N GLY A 160 -7.70 4.57 -12.68
CA GLY A 160 -7.44 3.34 -11.92
C GLY A 160 -6.17 2.61 -12.40
N HIS A 161 -6.01 2.46 -13.71
CA HIS A 161 -4.80 1.87 -14.29
C HIS A 161 -3.53 2.68 -14.02
N ILE A 162 -3.58 3.99 -14.20
CA ILE A 162 -2.43 4.86 -13.95
C ILE A 162 -2.05 4.80 -12.47
N ALA A 163 -3.02 4.85 -11.56
CA ALA A 163 -2.79 4.74 -10.12
C ALA A 163 -2.15 3.40 -9.73
N TRP A 164 -2.59 2.31 -10.35
CA TRP A 164 -2.02 0.97 -10.15
C TRP A 164 -0.57 0.87 -10.62
N GLN A 165 -0.26 1.40 -11.81
CA GLN A 165 1.12 1.44 -12.32
C GLN A 165 2.01 2.34 -11.45
N ALA A 166 1.49 3.50 -11.05
CA ALA A 166 2.18 4.44 -10.17
C ALA A 166 2.48 3.82 -8.79
N SER A 167 1.59 2.96 -8.26
CA SER A 167 1.82 2.30 -6.97
C SER A 167 3.09 1.46 -6.98
N SER A 168 3.36 0.77 -8.10
CA SER A 168 4.57 -0.04 -8.28
C SER A 168 5.81 0.82 -8.55
N ALA A 169 5.68 1.86 -9.37
CA ALA A 169 6.80 2.76 -9.71
C ALA A 169 7.23 3.66 -8.53
N SER A 170 6.29 4.01 -7.64
CA SER A 170 6.50 4.96 -6.55
C SER A 170 7.66 4.56 -5.64
N VAL A 171 7.85 3.26 -5.39
CA VAL A 171 8.89 2.73 -4.49
C VAL A 171 10.29 3.17 -4.93
N CYS A 172 10.60 2.96 -6.22
CA CYS A 172 11.90 3.31 -6.78
C CYS A 172 12.12 4.82 -6.75
N ILE A 173 11.13 5.61 -7.16
CA ILE A 173 11.22 7.06 -7.21
C ILE A 173 11.42 7.63 -5.80
N VAL A 174 10.61 7.17 -4.84
CA VAL A 174 10.64 7.63 -3.45
C VAL A 174 11.98 7.32 -2.79
N TYR A 175 12.52 6.11 -2.96
CA TYR A 175 13.82 5.78 -2.36
C TYR A 175 14.98 6.54 -3.02
N LEU A 176 15.01 6.67 -4.34
CA LEU A 176 16.08 7.42 -5.02
C LEU A 176 16.05 8.92 -4.70
N THR A 177 14.87 9.50 -4.46
CA THR A 177 14.72 10.94 -4.19
C THR A 177 14.87 11.27 -2.69
N LEU A 178 14.24 10.50 -1.81
CA LEU A 178 14.11 10.83 -0.37
C LEU A 178 15.10 10.07 0.53
N ASN A 179 15.73 8.98 0.06
CA ASN A 179 16.71 8.22 0.83
C ASN A 179 18.15 8.48 0.35
N ARG A 180 18.84 9.38 1.08
CA ARG A 180 20.23 9.78 0.76
C ARG A 180 21.19 8.60 0.72
N THR A 181 21.04 7.62 1.62
CA THR A 181 21.92 6.46 1.68
C THR A 181 21.78 5.62 0.41
N ILE A 182 20.54 5.28 0.02
CA ILE A 182 20.28 4.51 -1.20
C ILE A 182 20.77 5.27 -2.42
N ARG A 183 20.46 6.57 -2.54
CA ARG A 183 20.92 7.39 -3.66
C ARG A 183 22.44 7.39 -3.78
N ASN A 184 23.16 7.60 -2.67
CA ASN A 184 24.62 7.62 -2.69
C ASN A 184 25.19 6.24 -3.06
N SER A 185 24.59 5.14 -2.59
CA SER A 185 24.98 3.80 -2.99
C SER A 185 24.78 3.55 -4.48
N VAL A 186 23.65 3.99 -5.05
CA VAL A 186 23.38 3.87 -6.49
C VAL A 186 24.36 4.69 -7.31
N ILE A 187 24.67 5.93 -6.91
CA ILE A 187 25.66 6.77 -7.60
C ILE A 187 27.03 6.08 -7.66
N ARG A 188 27.47 5.44 -6.57
CA ARG A 188 28.74 4.67 -6.52
C ARG A 188 28.74 3.40 -7.38
N MET A 189 27.59 2.94 -7.86
CA MET A 189 27.55 1.81 -8.81
C MET A 189 27.85 2.26 -10.24
N PHE A 190 27.61 3.54 -10.54
CA PHE A 190 27.82 4.14 -11.86
C PHE A 190 29.10 4.97 -11.95
N CYS A 191 29.63 5.44 -10.81
CA CYS A 191 30.85 6.24 -10.70
C CYS A 191 31.86 5.53 -9.79
#